data_AF-A0A916RBY3-F1
#
_entry.id   AF-A0A916RBY3-F1
#
_cell.length_a   1.000
_cell.length_b   1.000
_cell.length_c   1.000
_cell.angle_alpha   90.00
_cell.angle_beta   90.00
_cell.angle_gamma   90.00
#
_symmetry.space_group_name_H-M   'P 1'
#
loop_
_entity.id
_entity.type
_entity.pdbx_description
1 polymer ?
#
loop_
_entity_poly.entity_id
_entity_poly.type
_entity_poly.pdbx_seq_one_letter_code
_entity_poly.pdbx_strand_id
1 'polypeptide(L)'
;MNNIHHASLIKAIHDVKIFDLVFQLGDQLPYATNSCNIQKPWCCRCEKCCYVFAGFCAYGDIEKVIKAFGKDLFAMEENLHIWSELLGLKGYIPWECVGMPEETQLYFYKVYQQGVRNQAFAERGVSCIALFEKEILTPLQNSGKSVENYFQQIQNQFGQVYEDHHTMPEWLWQKISPILGNCSQ
;
A
#
# COMPACT_ATOMS: atom_id res chain seq x y z
N MET A 1 -6.32 -33.32 -17.43
CA MET A 1 -7.12 -32.32 -16.71
C MET A 1 -7.12 -31.04 -17.54
N ASN A 2 -7.99 -30.95 -18.56
CA ASN A 2 -7.97 -29.83 -19.53
C ASN A 2 -9.34 -29.14 -19.62
N ASN A 3 -9.89 -28.65 -18.49
CA ASN A 3 -11.14 -27.87 -18.49
C ASN A 3 -11.34 -27.09 -17.17
N ILE A 4 -10.32 -26.37 -16.70
CA ILE A 4 -10.51 -25.38 -15.62
C ILE A 4 -10.24 -24.00 -16.21
N HIS A 5 -11.32 -23.28 -16.53
CA HIS A 5 -11.25 -21.87 -16.87
C HIS A 5 -11.28 -21.06 -15.58
N HIS A 6 -10.11 -20.60 -15.12
CA HIS A 6 -9.99 -19.74 -13.95
C HIS A 6 -9.98 -18.27 -14.37
N ALA A 7 -11.02 -17.52 -14.02
CA ALA A 7 -11.06 -16.07 -14.19
C ALA A 7 -10.83 -15.40 -12.83
N SER A 8 -9.85 -14.49 -12.74
CA SER A 8 -9.66 -13.63 -11.57
C SER A 8 -9.92 -12.18 -11.96
N LEU A 9 -10.87 -11.56 -11.25
CA LEU A 9 -11.21 -10.14 -11.42
C LEU A 9 -10.09 -9.22 -10.94
N ILE A 10 -9.34 -9.64 -9.93
CA ILE A 10 -8.34 -8.81 -9.26
C ILE A 10 -6.93 -8.97 -9.83
N LYS A 11 -6.69 -9.96 -10.72
CA LYS A 11 -5.35 -10.19 -11.28
C LYS A 11 -4.82 -9.01 -12.11
N ALA A 12 -5.74 -8.23 -12.67
CA ALA A 12 -5.42 -7.06 -13.49
C ALA A 12 -5.08 -5.80 -12.69
N ILE A 13 -5.19 -5.83 -11.36
CA ILE A 13 -5.06 -4.64 -10.51
C ILE A 13 -4.13 -4.95 -9.33
N HIS A 14 -3.26 -4.00 -9.01
CA HIS A 14 -2.43 -4.06 -7.81
C HIS A 14 -3.09 -3.33 -6.65
N ASP A 15 -2.58 -3.56 -5.45
CA ASP A 15 -3.14 -3.00 -4.22
C ASP A 15 -3.09 -1.46 -4.21
N VAL A 16 -2.06 -0.86 -4.84
CA VAL A 16 -2.02 0.59 -5.12
C VAL A 16 -3.31 1.09 -5.80
N LYS A 17 -3.79 0.39 -6.84
CA LYS A 17 -5.05 0.76 -7.51
C LYS A 17 -6.29 0.37 -6.67
N ILE A 18 -6.25 -0.74 -5.95
CA ILE A 18 -7.35 -1.16 -5.08
C ILE A 18 -7.60 -0.12 -3.98
N PHE A 19 -6.55 0.35 -3.29
CA PHE A 19 -6.70 1.37 -2.25
C PHE A 19 -7.23 2.68 -2.84
N ASP A 20 -6.66 3.14 -3.96
CA ASP A 20 -7.17 4.32 -4.69
C ASP A 20 -8.68 4.23 -4.95
N LEU A 21 -9.14 3.11 -5.52
CA LEU A 21 -10.55 2.89 -5.84
C LEU A 21 -11.44 2.80 -4.60
N VAL A 22 -11.04 2.04 -3.58
CA VAL A 22 -11.87 1.81 -2.40
C VAL A 22 -12.10 3.10 -1.61
N PHE A 23 -11.07 3.96 -1.50
CA PHE A 23 -11.23 5.26 -0.83
C PHE A 23 -12.03 6.27 -1.66
N GLN A 24 -12.03 6.16 -3.00
CA GLN A 24 -12.90 6.96 -3.87
C GLN A 24 -14.38 6.53 -3.80
N LEU A 25 -14.65 5.22 -3.68
CA LEU A 25 -16.01 4.66 -3.69
C LEU A 25 -16.80 4.89 -2.39
N GLY A 26 -16.13 5.21 -1.29
CA GLY A 26 -16.81 5.61 -0.06
C GLY A 26 -15.87 5.79 1.11
N ASP A 27 -15.73 7.03 1.59
CA ASP A 27 -14.78 7.43 2.65
C ASP A 27 -14.87 6.57 3.93
N GLN A 28 -16.03 6.05 4.31
CA GLN A 28 -16.17 5.25 5.55
C GLN A 28 -15.99 3.74 5.36
N LEU A 29 -16.19 3.22 4.15
CA LEU A 29 -16.22 1.78 3.87
C LEU A 29 -14.89 1.09 4.17
N PRO A 30 -13.71 1.56 3.71
CA PRO A 30 -12.45 0.89 3.98
C PRO A 30 -12.18 0.68 5.46
N TYR A 31 -12.53 1.65 6.32
CA TYR A 31 -12.31 1.56 7.78
C TYR A 31 -13.16 0.48 8.48
N ALA A 32 -14.23 -0.01 7.85
CA ALA A 32 -15.05 -1.12 8.36
C ALA A 32 -14.51 -2.50 7.95
N THR A 33 -13.53 -2.55 7.04
CA THR A 33 -12.96 -3.82 6.55
C THR A 33 -11.84 -4.33 7.45
N ASN A 34 -11.54 -5.63 7.36
CA ASN A 34 -10.39 -6.22 8.04
C ASN A 34 -9.81 -7.42 7.30
N SER A 35 -8.49 -7.42 7.10
CA SER A 35 -7.77 -8.44 6.32
C SER A 35 -6.62 -9.09 7.08
N CYS A 36 -6.47 -8.83 8.39
CA CYS A 36 -5.43 -9.45 9.23
C CYS A 36 -5.39 -10.99 9.09
N ASN A 37 -4.18 -11.54 8.96
CA ASN A 37 -3.93 -12.99 8.82
C ASN A 37 -3.89 -13.74 10.16
N ILE A 38 -3.78 -13.03 11.29
CA ILE A 38 -3.56 -13.63 12.61
C ILE A 38 -4.82 -13.53 13.48
N GLN A 39 -5.29 -12.31 13.75
CA GLN A 39 -6.46 -12.08 14.60
C GLN A 39 -7.25 -10.86 14.11
N LYS A 40 -8.54 -11.08 13.84
CA LYS A 40 -9.46 -10.01 13.44
C LYS A 40 -9.87 -9.17 14.66
N PRO A 41 -10.15 -7.85 14.49
CA PRO A 41 -10.04 -7.12 13.23
C PRO A 41 -8.57 -6.87 12.83
N TRP A 42 -7.70 -6.51 13.77
CA TRP A 42 -6.29 -6.23 13.50
C TRP A 42 -5.39 -6.65 14.68
N CYS A 43 -4.48 -7.60 14.47
CA CYS A 43 -3.48 -7.93 15.50
C CYS A 43 -2.40 -6.85 15.67
N CYS A 44 -2.26 -5.95 14.69
CA CYS A 44 -1.30 -4.84 14.66
C CYS A 44 0.18 -5.24 14.75
N ARG A 45 0.49 -6.53 14.54
CA ARG A 45 1.83 -7.12 14.70
C ARG A 45 2.24 -8.05 13.55
N CYS A 46 1.42 -8.18 12.49
CA CYS A 46 1.79 -8.94 11.30
C CYS A 46 1.97 -8.02 10.07
N GLU A 47 2.69 -8.53 9.09
CA GLU A 47 2.99 -7.89 7.81
C GLU A 47 1.72 -7.43 7.08
N LYS A 48 0.64 -8.21 7.12
CA LYS A 48 -0.64 -7.80 6.51
C LYS A 48 -1.25 -6.58 7.19
N CYS A 49 -1.14 -6.46 8.52
CA CYS A 49 -1.62 -5.28 9.24
C CYS A 49 -0.79 -4.05 8.87
N CYS A 50 0.54 -4.15 8.91
CA CYS A 50 1.43 -3.04 8.59
C CYS A 50 1.24 -2.58 7.14
N TYR A 51 1.19 -3.51 6.18
CA TYR A 51 0.99 -3.21 4.76
C TYR A 51 -0.34 -2.48 4.50
N VAL A 52 -1.45 -3.00 5.02
CA VAL A 52 -2.77 -2.38 4.83
C VAL A 52 -2.87 -1.05 5.58
N PHE A 53 -2.29 -0.93 6.76
CA PHE A 53 -2.23 0.34 7.49
C PHE A 53 -1.50 1.42 6.67
N ALA A 54 -0.34 1.10 6.09
CA ALA A 54 0.39 2.04 5.24
C ALA A 54 -0.41 2.45 3.99
N GLY A 55 -1.02 1.48 3.30
CA GLY A 55 -1.90 1.76 2.16
C GLY A 55 -3.10 2.62 2.55
N PHE A 56 -3.76 2.30 3.66
CA PHE A 56 -4.90 3.09 4.14
C PHE A 56 -4.49 4.52 4.50
N CYS A 57 -3.35 4.72 5.17
CA CYS A 57 -2.83 6.06 5.45
C CYS A 57 -2.45 6.83 4.17
N ALA A 58 -1.98 6.13 3.12
CA ALA A 58 -1.57 6.76 1.88
C ALA A 58 -2.74 7.31 1.04
N TYR A 59 -3.94 6.75 1.19
CA TYR A 59 -5.14 7.12 0.40
C TYR A 59 -6.30 7.68 1.24
N GLY A 60 -6.30 7.45 2.55
CA GLY A 60 -7.35 7.86 3.47
C GLY A 60 -6.88 8.89 4.51
N ASP A 61 -7.72 9.10 5.51
CA ASP A 61 -7.48 9.97 6.66
C ASP A 61 -6.77 9.18 7.77
N ILE A 62 -5.55 9.58 8.10
CA ILE A 62 -4.67 8.88 9.05
C ILE A 62 -5.31 8.74 10.43
N GLU A 63 -6.06 9.74 10.91
CA GLU A 63 -6.70 9.67 12.22
C GLU A 63 -7.80 8.60 12.23
N LYS A 64 -8.57 8.51 11.13
CA LYS A 64 -9.56 7.43 10.94
C LYS A 64 -8.89 6.06 10.83
N VAL A 65 -7.74 5.96 10.16
CA VAL A 65 -6.96 4.70 10.08
C VAL A 65 -6.50 4.26 11.46
N ILE A 66 -5.88 5.16 12.23
CA ILE A 66 -5.42 4.89 13.60
C ILE A 66 -6.61 4.44 14.46
N LYS A 67 -7.77 5.09 14.34
CA LYS A 67 -8.99 4.69 15.05
C LYS A 67 -9.48 3.30 14.63
N ALA A 68 -9.43 2.96 13.34
CA ALA A 68 -9.86 1.67 12.82
C ALA A 68 -8.95 0.51 13.27
N PHE A 69 -7.64 0.74 13.36
CA PHE A 69 -6.66 -0.23 13.86
C PHE A 69 -6.54 -0.24 15.39
N GLY A 70 -6.96 0.85 16.05
CA GLY A 70 -6.84 1.08 17.49
C GLY A 70 -5.43 1.44 17.96
N LYS A 71 -4.46 1.52 17.04
CA LYS A 71 -3.05 1.83 17.29
C LYS A 71 -2.45 2.56 16.10
N ASP A 72 -1.43 3.38 16.37
CA ASP A 72 -0.55 3.91 15.33
C ASP A 72 0.59 2.93 15.09
N LEU A 73 0.54 2.21 13.97
CA LEU A 73 1.51 1.17 13.64
C LEU A 73 2.85 1.76 13.17
N PHE A 74 2.90 3.03 12.76
CA PHE A 74 4.15 3.71 12.44
C PHE A 74 4.95 4.10 13.69
N ALA A 75 4.28 4.24 14.83
CA ALA A 75 4.87 4.54 16.13
C ALA A 75 5.27 3.29 16.94
N MET A 76 4.98 2.08 16.44
CA MET A 76 5.28 0.82 17.13
C MET A 76 6.68 0.32 16.76
N GLU A 77 7.67 0.56 17.64
CA GLU A 77 9.06 0.11 17.46
C GLU A 77 9.17 -1.39 17.21
N GLU A 78 8.30 -2.21 17.81
CA GLU A 78 8.36 -3.65 17.65
C GLU A 78 8.00 -4.09 16.22
N ASN A 79 7.38 -3.21 15.42
CA ASN A 79 7.08 -3.45 14.02
C ASN A 79 8.23 -3.03 13.08
N LEU A 80 9.34 -2.46 13.56
CA LEU A 80 10.45 -1.99 12.72
C LEU A 80 11.06 -3.08 11.83
N HIS A 81 11.12 -4.32 12.33
CA HIS A 81 11.58 -5.46 11.53
C HIS A 81 10.65 -5.74 10.35
N ILE A 82 9.33 -5.73 10.58
CA ILE A 82 8.29 -5.86 9.56
C ILE A 82 8.40 -4.73 8.53
N TRP A 83 8.57 -3.49 9.00
CA TRP A 83 8.74 -2.34 8.09
C TRP A 83 10.01 -2.47 7.25
N SER A 84 11.11 -2.98 7.81
CA SER A 84 12.33 -3.23 7.04
C SER A 84 12.11 -4.26 5.93
N GLU A 85 11.31 -5.30 6.20
CA GLU A 85 10.95 -6.33 5.21
C GLU A 85 10.02 -5.76 4.12
N LEU A 86 8.94 -5.08 4.53
CA LEU A 86 7.98 -4.46 3.62
C LEU A 86 8.60 -3.37 2.74
N LEU A 87 9.63 -2.67 3.22
CA LEU A 87 10.39 -1.69 2.44
C LEU A 87 11.47 -2.34 1.54
N GLY A 88 11.66 -3.66 1.60
CA GLY A 88 12.61 -4.39 0.77
C GLY A 88 14.07 -4.35 1.27
N LEU A 89 14.31 -3.96 2.51
CA LEU A 89 15.66 -3.77 3.07
C LEU A 89 16.35 -5.08 3.50
N LYS A 90 15.62 -6.20 3.49
CA LYS A 90 16.13 -7.51 3.94
C LYS A 90 16.51 -8.48 2.81
N GLY A 91 16.43 -8.05 1.54
CA GLY A 91 16.83 -8.86 0.39
C GLY A 91 15.90 -10.03 0.07
N TYR A 92 14.77 -10.15 0.76
CA TYR A 92 13.67 -11.06 0.46
C TYR A 92 12.35 -10.30 0.55
N ILE A 93 11.34 -10.77 -0.19
CA ILE A 93 10.00 -10.21 -0.19
C ILE A 93 9.19 -10.96 0.88
N PRO A 94 8.42 -10.25 1.75
CA PRO A 94 7.51 -10.89 2.69
C PRO A 94 6.46 -11.75 1.96
N TRP A 95 5.82 -12.67 2.69
CA TRP A 95 4.84 -13.66 2.19
C TRP A 95 3.87 -13.13 1.12
N GLU A 96 3.39 -14.02 0.22
CA GLU A 96 2.49 -13.72 -0.94
C GLU A 96 1.20 -12.90 -0.64
N CYS A 97 0.90 -12.64 0.64
CA CYS A 97 -0.29 -11.92 1.08
C CYS A 97 -0.12 -10.38 1.12
N VAL A 98 1.05 -9.83 0.84
CA VAL A 98 1.33 -8.39 0.76
C VAL A 98 1.92 -8.04 -0.62
N GLY A 99 1.80 -6.77 -1.01
CA GLY A 99 2.32 -6.28 -2.29
C GLY A 99 3.84 -6.15 -2.32
N MET A 100 4.33 -5.64 -3.45
CA MET A 100 5.76 -5.46 -3.69
C MET A 100 6.38 -4.39 -2.79
N PRO A 101 7.69 -4.45 -2.48
CA PRO A 101 8.34 -3.41 -1.68
C PRO A 101 8.14 -1.99 -2.22
N GLU A 102 8.13 -1.83 -3.53
CA GLU A 102 7.89 -0.56 -4.22
C GLU A 102 6.51 0.02 -3.90
N GLU A 103 5.47 -0.81 -3.76
CA GLU A 103 4.13 -0.36 -3.35
C GLU A 103 4.18 0.23 -1.94
N THR A 104 4.86 -0.45 -1.01
CA THR A 104 5.04 0.06 0.37
C THR A 104 5.84 1.36 0.38
N GLN A 105 6.92 1.46 -0.40
CA GLN A 105 7.72 2.69 -0.49
C GLN A 105 6.87 3.85 -1.04
N LEU A 106 5.99 3.60 -2.03
CA LEU A 106 5.05 4.59 -2.53
C LEU A 106 4.05 5.03 -1.46
N TYR A 107 3.53 4.10 -0.64
CA TYR A 107 2.64 4.44 0.47
C TYR A 107 3.34 5.35 1.49
N PHE A 108 4.57 5.01 1.86
CA PHE A 108 5.39 5.84 2.76
C PHE A 108 5.65 7.22 2.17
N TYR A 109 5.95 7.31 0.87
CA TYR A 109 6.15 8.58 0.19
C TYR A 109 4.88 9.45 0.18
N LYS A 110 3.71 8.87 -0.11
CA LYS A 110 2.43 9.59 -0.04
C LYS A 110 2.14 10.11 1.37
N VAL A 111 2.31 9.26 2.38
CA VAL A 111 2.16 9.66 3.80
C VAL A 111 3.14 10.78 4.16
N TYR A 112 4.39 10.69 3.69
CA TYR A 112 5.39 11.74 3.86
C TYR A 112 4.97 13.07 3.19
N GLN A 113 4.44 13.02 1.96
CA GLN A 113 3.97 14.20 1.22
C GLN A 113 2.73 14.86 1.82
N GLN A 114 1.84 14.09 2.44
CA GLN A 114 0.66 14.63 3.15
C GLN A 114 1.04 15.51 4.34
N GLY A 115 2.34 15.64 4.64
CA GLY A 115 2.82 16.57 5.65
C GLY A 115 2.40 16.14 7.03
N VAL A 116 2.39 14.83 7.29
CA VAL A 116 2.22 14.26 8.63
C VAL A 116 3.27 14.88 9.55
N ARG A 117 2.83 15.98 10.15
CA ARG A 117 3.44 16.88 11.11
C ARG A 117 2.50 16.93 12.31
N ASN A 118 2.07 15.78 12.80
CA ASN A 118 1.65 15.72 14.19
C ASN A 118 2.90 15.40 15.00
N GLN A 119 3.11 16.19 16.04
CA GLN A 119 4.28 16.29 16.92
C GLN A 119 4.82 14.94 17.47
N ALA A 120 4.15 13.81 17.19
CA ALA A 120 4.49 12.48 17.63
C ALA A 120 5.69 11.82 16.92
N PHE A 121 6.05 12.22 15.69
CA PHE A 121 7.14 11.56 14.94
C PHE A 121 8.53 12.12 15.21
N ALA A 122 8.64 13.39 15.61
CA ALA A 122 9.94 14.03 15.88
C ALA A 122 10.47 13.76 17.30
N GLU A 123 9.58 13.46 18.27
CA GLU A 123 9.96 13.39 19.69
C GLU A 123 10.27 11.97 20.21
N ARG A 124 10.07 10.93 19.41
CA ARG A 124 10.19 9.52 19.84
C ARG A 124 11.21 8.75 19.03
N GLY A 125 12.50 9.12 19.18
CA GLY A 125 13.64 8.46 18.53
C GLY A 125 13.40 7.00 18.13
N VAL A 126 13.56 6.73 16.83
CA VAL A 126 13.35 5.46 16.10
C VAL A 126 11.89 5.17 15.66
N SER A 127 11.44 5.87 14.62
CA SER A 127 10.20 5.54 13.89
C SER A 127 10.50 4.88 12.53
N CYS A 128 9.55 4.14 11.97
CA CYS A 128 9.68 3.58 10.62
C CYS A 128 9.77 4.66 9.53
N ILE A 129 9.28 5.88 9.79
CA ILE A 129 9.43 7.02 8.89
C ILE A 129 10.91 7.42 8.80
N ALA A 130 11.61 7.51 9.94
CA ALA A 130 13.04 7.78 9.95
C ALA A 130 13.84 6.67 9.22
N LEU A 131 13.41 5.42 9.35
CA LEU A 131 13.97 4.30 8.57
C LEU A 131 13.80 4.54 7.06
N PHE A 132 12.60 4.90 6.61
CA PHE A 132 12.31 5.19 5.21
C PHE A 132 13.12 6.40 4.68
N GLU A 133 13.20 7.49 5.45
CA GLU A 133 14.00 8.66 5.09
C GLU A 133 15.48 8.31 4.90
N LYS A 134 16.05 7.56 5.86
CA LYS A 134 17.46 7.19 5.86
C LYS A 134 17.80 6.19 4.78
N GLU A 135 17.00 5.13 4.61
CA GLU A 135 17.37 3.98 3.79
C GLU A 135 16.82 4.09 2.36
N ILE A 136 15.80 4.91 2.10
CA ILE A 136 15.18 5.08 0.77
C ILE A 136 15.33 6.51 0.25
N LEU A 137 14.79 7.52 0.95
CA LEU A 137 14.78 8.89 0.42
C LEU A 137 16.18 9.48 0.27
N THR A 138 17.03 9.35 1.29
CA THR A 138 18.39 9.93 1.29
C THR A 138 19.25 9.33 0.17
N PRO A 139 19.32 7.99 -0.02
CA PRO A 139 20.01 7.41 -1.17
C PRO A 139 19.44 7.85 -2.52
N LEU A 140 18.12 7.96 -2.67
CA LEU A 140 17.49 8.44 -3.90
C LEU A 140 17.92 9.89 -4.21
N GLN A 141 17.88 10.78 -3.22
CA GLN A 141 18.32 12.17 -3.35
C GLN A 141 19.80 12.26 -3.73
N ASN A 142 20.65 11.46 -3.07
CA ASN A 142 22.08 11.42 -3.35
C ASN A 142 22.42 10.81 -4.72
N SER A 143 21.53 10.00 -5.30
CA SER A 143 21.73 9.39 -6.62
C SER A 143 21.54 10.36 -7.79
N GLY A 144 21.10 11.60 -7.53
CA GLY A 144 20.78 12.59 -8.57
C GLY A 144 19.49 12.31 -9.34
N LYS A 145 18.73 11.28 -8.95
CA LYS A 145 17.38 11.02 -9.47
C LYS A 145 16.37 11.95 -8.82
N SER A 146 15.38 12.40 -9.58
CA SER A 146 14.21 13.06 -8.99
C SER A 146 13.41 12.03 -8.17
N VAL A 147 13.29 12.29 -6.86
CA VAL A 147 12.47 11.49 -5.93
C VAL A 147 11.02 11.43 -6.41
N GLU A 148 10.48 12.57 -6.86
CA GLU A 148 9.12 12.66 -7.40
C GLU A 148 8.95 11.77 -8.63
N ASN A 149 9.90 11.84 -9.58
CA ASN A 149 9.83 10.99 -10.78
C ASN A 149 9.93 9.50 -10.45
N TYR A 150 10.74 9.13 -9.46
CA TYR A 150 10.86 7.75 -9.01
C TYR A 150 9.52 7.21 -8.49
N PHE A 151 8.87 7.94 -7.58
CA PHE A 151 7.58 7.52 -7.05
C PHE A 151 6.44 7.66 -8.06
N GLN A 152 6.53 8.60 -9.01
CA GLN A 152 5.60 8.68 -10.12
C GLN A 152 5.71 7.45 -11.03
N GLN A 153 6.91 6.92 -11.28
CA GLN A 153 7.09 5.69 -12.04
C GLN A 153 6.45 4.48 -11.32
N ILE A 154 6.62 4.38 -10.01
CA ILE A 154 5.97 3.33 -9.20
C ILE A 154 4.44 3.49 -9.23
N GLN A 155 3.93 4.71 -9.06
CA GLN A 155 2.50 5.02 -9.16
C GLN A 155 1.94 4.66 -10.54
N ASN A 156 2.70 4.95 -11.61
CA ASN A 156 2.33 4.58 -12.97
C ASN A 156 2.40 3.07 -13.18
N GLN A 157 3.30 2.35 -12.53
CA GLN A 157 3.34 0.90 -12.63
C GLN A 157 2.11 0.32 -11.93
N PHE A 158 2.01 0.48 -10.61
CA PHE A 158 1.02 -0.26 -9.81
C PHE A 158 -0.37 0.40 -9.74
N GLY A 159 -0.50 1.66 -10.16
CA GLY A 159 -1.77 2.39 -10.15
C GLY A 159 -2.65 2.19 -11.39
N GLN A 160 -2.27 1.31 -12.30
CA GLN A 160 -2.99 1.06 -13.55
C GLN A 160 -3.82 -0.22 -13.51
N VAL A 161 -4.72 -0.34 -14.49
CA VAL A 161 -5.49 -1.55 -14.77
C VAL A 161 -4.83 -2.24 -15.97
N TYR A 162 -4.37 -3.47 -15.79
CA TYR A 162 -3.59 -4.18 -16.81
C TYR A 162 -4.48 -5.00 -17.74
N GLU A 163 -4.46 -4.66 -19.03
CA GLU A 163 -5.20 -5.34 -20.08
C GLU A 163 -4.61 -6.73 -20.40
N ASP A 164 -3.29 -6.86 -20.48
CA ASP A 164 -2.64 -8.10 -20.94
C ASP A 164 -2.39 -9.13 -19.83
N HIS A 165 -2.66 -8.80 -18.57
CA HIS A 165 -2.34 -9.63 -17.39
C HIS A 165 -3.57 -10.19 -16.68
N HIS A 166 -4.69 -10.37 -17.37
CA HIS A 166 -5.89 -10.98 -16.78
C HIS A 166 -6.25 -12.34 -17.38
N THR A 167 -6.99 -13.13 -16.62
CA THR A 167 -7.58 -14.39 -17.11
C THR A 167 -9.08 -14.28 -17.36
N MET A 168 -9.61 -13.05 -17.38
CA MET A 168 -11.02 -12.79 -17.67
C MET A 168 -11.35 -13.00 -19.15
N PRO A 169 -12.50 -13.62 -19.47
CA PRO A 169 -13.02 -13.62 -20.83
C PRO A 169 -13.31 -12.20 -21.33
N GLU A 170 -13.09 -11.96 -22.63
CA GLU A 170 -13.24 -10.65 -23.26
C GLU A 170 -14.61 -9.99 -22.99
N TRP A 171 -15.70 -10.76 -23.08
CA TRP A 171 -17.06 -10.26 -22.83
C TRP A 171 -17.26 -9.69 -21.41
N LEU A 172 -16.49 -10.18 -20.44
CA LEU A 172 -16.52 -9.72 -19.05
C LEU A 172 -15.58 -8.54 -18.86
N TRP A 173 -14.38 -8.62 -19.44
CA TRP A 173 -13.39 -7.54 -19.39
C TRP A 173 -13.94 -6.23 -19.93
N GLN A 174 -14.58 -6.25 -21.11
CA GLN A 174 -15.17 -5.08 -21.76
C GLN A 174 -16.22 -4.35 -20.90
N LYS A 175 -16.84 -5.05 -19.93
CA LYS A 175 -17.81 -4.45 -19.01
C LYS A 175 -17.16 -3.88 -17.75
N ILE A 176 -16.04 -4.44 -17.32
CA ILE A 176 -15.41 -4.14 -16.02
C ILE A 176 -14.28 -3.11 -16.18
N SER A 177 -13.46 -3.22 -17.23
CA SER A 177 -12.30 -2.35 -17.43
C SER A 177 -12.64 -0.85 -17.43
N PRO A 178 -13.80 -0.37 -17.98
CA PRO A 178 -14.13 1.05 -17.90
C PRO A 178 -14.40 1.51 -16.48
N ILE A 179 -14.94 0.65 -15.61
CA ILE A 179 -15.24 0.98 -14.21
C ILE A 179 -13.93 1.06 -13.40
N LEU A 180 -13.00 0.15 -13.67
CA LEU A 180 -11.69 0.12 -13.01
C LEU A 180 -10.78 1.28 -13.45
N GLY A 181 -10.89 1.72 -14.70
CA GLY A 181 -10.05 2.78 -15.30
C GLY A 181 -10.56 4.21 -15.10
N ASN A 182 -11.89 4.42 -15.00
CA ASN A 182 -12.48 5.76 -15.08
C ASN A 182 -12.83 6.42 -13.73
N CYS A 183 -12.40 5.89 -12.58
CA CYS A 183 -12.69 6.55 -11.29
C CYS A 183 -11.87 7.85 -11.05
N SER A 184 -11.11 8.31 -12.05
CA SER A 184 -10.34 9.56 -12.00
C SER A 184 -10.88 10.60 -13.00
N GLN A 185 -12.19 10.89 -12.94
CA GLN A 185 -12.80 12.07 -13.54
C GLN A 185 -13.74 12.75 -12.56
#